data_AF-A0A349PN88-F1
#
_entry.id   AF-A0A349PN88-F1
#
_cell.length_a   1.000
_cell.length_b   1.000
_cell.length_c   1.000
_cell.angle_alpha   90.00
_cell.angle_beta   90.00
_cell.angle_gamma   90.00
#
_symmetry.space_group_name_H-M   'P 1'
#
loop_
_entity.id
_entity.type
_entity.pdbx_description
1 polymer ?
#
loop_
_entity_poly.entity_id
_entity_poly.type
_entity_poly.pdbx_seq_one_letter_code
_entity_poly.pdbx_strand_id
1 'polypeptide(L)'
;MKKHNIFLVTCAIILFSIANSFAQDKEAKITLTFEKIDSLNVCKALVISEGRPVVEVPVNLSVKRLFSRLPIGDAIATDSTGVATFEFPNDIPSKNGKLTIFASIVEDENYMDTETSSEVNWGTVVVTDNSNVDERSFSAGRDRAPIYFIAISLIILGLIWGTLLFAVLQVFKIKKLGKIQEIKE
;
A
#
# COMPACT_ATOMS: atom_id res chain seq x y z
N MET A 1 -1.00 59.73 20.19
CA MET A 1 -0.05 58.64 19.87
C MET A 1 -0.69 57.24 19.83
N LYS A 2 -1.54 56.86 20.81
CA LYS A 2 -2.14 55.50 20.90
C LYS A 2 -3.01 55.08 19.70
N LYS A 3 -3.75 56.02 19.09
CA LYS A 3 -4.66 55.78 17.95
C LYS A 3 -3.92 55.47 16.63
N HIS A 4 -2.73 56.03 16.43
CA HIS A 4 -1.92 55.78 15.23
C HIS A 4 -1.24 54.41 15.29
N ASN A 5 -0.79 53.97 16.47
CA ASN A 5 -0.24 52.61 16.66
C ASN A 5 -1.31 51.53 16.44
N ILE A 6 -2.55 51.75 16.89
CA ILE A 6 -3.65 50.79 16.66
C ILE A 6 -3.96 50.66 15.17
N PHE A 7 -3.99 51.78 14.43
CA PHE A 7 -4.20 51.76 12.98
C PHE A 7 -3.09 51.02 12.23
N LEU A 8 -1.83 51.23 12.63
CA LEU A 8 -0.67 50.58 12.03
C LEU A 8 -0.67 49.07 12.31
N VAL A 9 -1.04 48.66 13.53
CA VAL A 9 -1.20 47.24 13.89
C VAL A 9 -2.33 46.58 13.10
N THR A 10 -3.49 47.24 12.94
CA THR A 10 -4.57 46.70 12.11
C THR A 10 -4.18 46.60 10.63
N CYS A 11 -3.42 47.55 10.11
CA CYS A 11 -2.93 47.50 8.73
C CYS A 11 -1.93 46.36 8.55
N ALA A 12 -1.03 46.15 9.51
CA ALA A 12 -0.08 45.03 9.50
C ALA A 12 -0.78 43.66 9.57
N ILE A 13 -1.84 43.53 10.37
CA ILE A 13 -2.63 42.29 10.45
C ILE A 13 -3.37 42.04 9.13
N ILE A 14 -3.95 43.07 8.52
CA ILE A 14 -4.63 42.94 7.22
C ILE A 14 -3.62 42.56 6.13
N LEU A 15 -2.46 43.20 6.08
CA LEU A 15 -1.39 42.88 5.12
C LEU A 15 -0.86 41.45 5.31
N PHE A 16 -0.71 40.99 6.55
CA PHE A 16 -0.30 39.62 6.85
C PHE A 16 -1.34 38.59 6.39
N SER A 17 -2.64 38.87 6.58
CA SER A 17 -3.70 37.99 6.08
C SER A 17 -3.73 37.92 4.55
N ILE A 18 -3.51 39.06 3.86
CA ILE A 18 -3.48 39.09 2.38
C ILE A 18 -2.28 38.29 1.84
N ALA A 19 -1.11 38.35 2.48
CA ALA A 19 0.06 37.57 2.08
C ALA A 19 -0.18 36.05 2.13
N ASN A 20 -0.92 35.57 3.14
CA ASN A 20 -1.26 34.15 3.25
C ASN A 20 -2.26 33.69 2.18
N SER A 21 -3.10 34.60 1.63
CA SER A 21 -4.01 34.26 0.54
C SER A 21 -3.32 34.10 -0.82
N PHE A 22 -2.17 34.74 -1.04
CA PHE A 22 -1.34 34.51 -2.24
C PHE A 22 -0.54 33.20 -2.17
N ALA A 23 -0.40 32.61 -0.99
CA ALA A 23 0.24 31.31 -0.79
C ALA A 23 -0.74 30.13 -0.94
N GLN A 24 -1.94 30.36 -1.51
CA GLN A 24 -2.78 29.24 -1.92
C GLN A 24 -2.24 28.66 -3.21
N ASP A 25 -1.60 27.49 -3.08
CA ASP A 25 -1.21 26.63 -4.18
C ASP A 25 -2.39 26.44 -5.13
N LYS A 26 -2.15 26.57 -6.45
CA LYS A 26 -3.22 26.47 -7.44
C LYS A 26 -3.62 25.02 -7.63
N GLU A 27 -4.92 24.77 -7.80
CA GLU A 27 -5.42 23.44 -8.15
C GLU A 27 -5.10 23.14 -9.62
N ALA A 28 -4.49 21.98 -9.88
CA ALA A 28 -4.14 21.52 -11.21
C ALA A 28 -4.88 20.23 -11.52
N LYS A 29 -5.64 20.19 -12.61
CA LYS A 29 -6.35 19.00 -13.07
C LYS A 29 -5.51 18.23 -14.08
N ILE A 30 -5.28 16.95 -13.81
CA ILE A 30 -4.54 16.04 -14.68
C ILE A 30 -5.53 15.17 -15.47
N THR A 31 -5.36 15.09 -16.79
CA THR A 31 -6.10 14.20 -17.69
C THR A 31 -5.13 13.25 -18.41
N LEU A 32 -5.39 11.95 -18.34
CA LEU A 32 -4.56 10.93 -18.97
C LEU A 32 -5.12 10.52 -20.33
N THR A 33 -4.25 10.51 -21.34
CA THR A 33 -4.53 9.97 -22.68
C THR A 33 -3.53 8.87 -23.00
N PHE A 34 -4.01 7.83 -23.67
CA PHE A 34 -3.25 6.63 -23.98
C PHE A 34 -3.21 6.43 -25.49
N GLU A 35 -2.01 6.37 -26.05
CA GLU A 35 -1.79 6.16 -27.47
C GLU A 35 -0.80 5.01 -27.68
N LYS A 36 -0.97 4.29 -28.78
CA LYS A 36 -0.02 3.25 -29.21
C LYS A 36 0.62 3.73 -30.51
N ILE A 37 1.91 3.99 -30.47
CA ILE A 37 2.69 4.41 -31.63
C ILE A 37 3.55 3.21 -32.03
N ASP A 38 3.18 2.58 -33.15
CA ASP A 38 3.77 1.34 -33.66
C ASP A 38 3.77 0.19 -32.64
N SER A 39 4.89 0.04 -31.90
CA SER A 39 5.11 -0.99 -30.89
C SER A 39 5.35 -0.44 -29.48
N LEU A 40 5.42 0.89 -29.31
CA LEU A 40 5.56 1.52 -27.99
C LEU A 40 4.20 2.02 -27.51
N ASN A 41 3.89 1.72 -26.26
CA ASN A 41 2.77 2.33 -25.57
C ASN A 41 3.23 3.69 -25.04
N VAL A 42 2.45 4.73 -25.29
CA VAL A 42 2.77 6.11 -24.88
C VAL A 42 1.63 6.65 -24.03
N CYS A 43 1.98 7.13 -22.85
CA CYS A 43 1.05 7.79 -21.94
C CYS A 43 1.30 9.30 -21.97
N LYS A 44 0.25 10.07 -22.22
CA LYS A 44 0.29 11.54 -22.19
C LYS A 44 -0.53 12.03 -21.01
N ALA A 45 0.11 12.76 -20.11
CA ALA A 45 -0.54 13.43 -18.99
C ALA A 45 -0.69 14.92 -19.32
N LEU A 46 -1.93 15.38 -19.52
CA LEU A 46 -2.26 16.78 -19.76
C LEU A 46 -2.61 17.45 -18.42
N VAL A 47 -1.89 18.51 -18.08
CA VAL A 47 -2.09 19.29 -16.85
C VAL A 47 -2.71 20.64 -17.19
N ILE A 48 -3.89 20.90 -16.61
CA ILE A 48 -4.64 22.15 -16.79
C ILE A 48 -4.93 22.76 -15.43
N SER A 49 -4.57 24.02 -15.23
CA SER A 49 -4.96 24.81 -14.05
C SER A 49 -5.78 26.01 -14.50
N GLU A 50 -6.94 26.23 -13.89
CA GLU A 50 -7.87 27.33 -14.21
C GLU A 50 -8.17 27.50 -15.72
N GLY A 51 -8.20 26.39 -16.47
CA GLY A 51 -8.47 26.38 -17.91
C GLY A 51 -7.27 26.73 -18.81
N ARG A 52 -6.06 26.88 -18.25
CA ARG A 52 -4.82 27.09 -19.00
C ARG A 52 -3.88 25.88 -18.87
N PRO A 53 -3.19 25.47 -19.95
CA PRO A 53 -2.14 24.48 -19.86
C PRO A 53 -0.99 24.97 -18.97
N VAL A 54 -0.45 24.07 -18.15
CA VAL A 54 0.62 24.36 -17.20
C VAL A 54 1.94 23.82 -17.73
N VAL A 55 2.96 24.68 -17.81
CA VAL A 55 4.27 24.35 -18.39
C VAL A 55 5.30 24.16 -17.26
N GLU A 56 6.31 23.31 -17.50
CA GLU A 56 7.44 23.05 -16.60
C GLU A 56 7.09 22.40 -15.24
N VAL A 57 5.92 21.75 -15.13
CA VAL A 57 5.55 21.04 -13.89
C VAL A 57 5.98 19.57 -13.96
N PRO A 58 6.71 19.07 -12.95
CA PRO A 58 7.15 17.68 -12.90
C PRO A 58 5.96 16.75 -12.62
N VAL A 59 5.65 15.87 -13.58
CA VAL A 59 4.61 14.84 -13.41
C VAL A 59 5.29 13.50 -13.18
N ASN A 60 4.84 12.76 -12.16
CA ASN A 60 5.25 11.39 -11.89
C ASN A 60 4.20 10.42 -12.44
N LEU A 61 4.63 9.43 -13.23
CA LEU A 61 3.77 8.35 -13.70
C LEU A 61 4.03 7.08 -12.89
N SER A 62 2.98 6.39 -12.44
CA SER A 62 3.13 5.14 -11.70
C SER A 62 2.02 4.13 -11.97
N VAL A 63 2.26 2.86 -11.69
CA VAL A 63 1.31 1.75 -11.92
C VAL A 63 0.96 1.07 -10.60
N LYS A 64 -0.32 0.75 -10.39
CA LYS A 64 -0.77 0.01 -9.21
C LYS A 64 -0.14 -1.38 -9.12
N ARG A 65 0.55 -1.69 -8.02
CA ARG A 65 0.96 -3.05 -7.64
C ARG A 65 0.33 -3.47 -6.31
N LEU A 66 0.66 -4.67 -5.84
CA LEU A 66 0.08 -5.27 -4.63
C LEU A 66 0.31 -4.43 -3.37
N PHE A 67 1.52 -3.89 -3.21
CA PHE A 67 1.94 -3.22 -1.96
C PHE A 67 2.49 -1.80 -2.18
N SER A 68 2.61 -1.36 -3.44
CA SER A 68 3.17 -0.05 -3.76
C SER A 68 2.72 0.41 -5.16
N ARG A 69 2.94 1.69 -5.47
CA ARG A 69 2.89 2.24 -6.83
C ARG A 69 4.28 2.08 -7.45
N LEU A 70 4.36 1.42 -8.60
CA LEU A 70 5.60 1.27 -9.35
C LEU A 70 5.81 2.52 -10.22
N PRO A 71 6.82 3.37 -9.95
CA PRO A 71 7.11 4.50 -10.82
C PRO A 71 7.55 4.03 -12.21
N ILE A 72 7.10 4.72 -13.25
CA ILE A 72 7.44 4.47 -14.65
C ILE A 72 8.38 5.60 -15.09
N GLY A 73 9.68 5.33 -14.98
CA GLY A 73 10.72 6.33 -15.24
C GLY A 73 10.79 7.42 -14.17
N ASP A 74 11.48 8.50 -14.52
CA ASP A 74 11.62 9.70 -13.69
C ASP A 74 10.49 10.70 -13.96
N ALA A 75 10.38 11.71 -13.10
CA ALA A 75 9.43 12.81 -13.31
C ALA A 75 9.76 13.56 -14.61
N ILE A 76 8.75 13.77 -15.46
CA ILE A 76 8.90 14.53 -16.71
C ILE A 76 8.16 15.85 -16.58
N ALA A 77 8.85 16.94 -16.90
CA ALA A 77 8.28 18.28 -16.93
C ALA A 77 7.30 18.44 -18.10
N THR A 78 6.18 19.12 -17.88
CA THR A 78 5.19 19.40 -18.94
C THR A 78 5.73 20.36 -20.01
N ASP A 79 5.37 20.10 -21.26
CA ASP A 79 5.75 20.92 -22.40
C ASP A 79 4.92 22.22 -22.52
N SER A 80 5.18 23.02 -23.56
CA SER A 80 4.44 24.27 -23.83
C SER A 80 2.93 24.10 -24.02
N THR A 81 2.46 22.88 -24.25
CA THR A 81 1.04 22.52 -24.36
C THR A 81 0.47 21.92 -23.08
N GLY A 82 1.27 21.88 -22.00
CA GLY A 82 0.93 21.30 -20.71
C GLY A 82 0.92 19.79 -20.69
N VAL A 83 1.60 19.14 -21.63
CA VAL A 83 1.63 17.68 -21.78
C VAL A 83 2.97 17.13 -21.32
N ALA A 84 2.94 16.16 -20.42
CA ALA A 84 4.08 15.30 -20.11
C ALA A 84 3.90 13.96 -20.83
N THR A 85 4.89 13.56 -21.64
CA THR A 85 4.85 12.35 -22.45
C THR A 85 5.77 11.30 -21.86
N PHE A 86 5.23 10.12 -21.56
CA PHE A 86 5.94 8.99 -20.99
C PHE A 86 5.91 7.79 -21.93
N GLU A 87 7.06 7.16 -22.11
CA GLU A 87 7.15 5.85 -22.74
C GLU A 87 6.76 4.78 -21.72
N PHE A 88 5.75 3.98 -22.05
CA PHE A 88 5.23 2.96 -21.17
C PHE A 88 5.80 1.58 -21.55
N PRO A 89 6.47 0.88 -20.61
CA PRO A 89 7.07 -0.41 -20.90
C PRO A 89 6.00 -1.50 -21.11
N ASN A 90 6.25 -2.40 -22.05
CA ASN A 90 5.30 -3.45 -22.45
C ASN A 90 5.37 -4.72 -21.58
N ASP A 91 6.36 -4.83 -20.71
CA ASP A 91 6.67 -6.03 -19.93
C ASP A 91 6.00 -6.07 -18.55
N ILE A 92 5.10 -5.12 -18.26
CA ILE A 92 4.44 -5.04 -16.95
C ILE A 92 3.42 -6.18 -16.79
N PRO A 93 3.62 -7.13 -15.85
CA PRO A 93 2.72 -8.25 -15.67
C PRO A 93 1.40 -7.83 -15.02
N SER A 94 0.29 -8.35 -15.52
CA SER A 94 -1.05 -8.22 -14.94
C SER A 94 -1.82 -9.54 -15.01
N LYS A 95 -2.76 -9.75 -14.08
CA LYS A 95 -3.60 -10.96 -14.05
C LYS A 95 -4.58 -11.01 -15.22
N ASN A 96 -5.15 -9.85 -15.58
CA ASN A 96 -6.23 -9.74 -16.58
C ASN A 96 -5.85 -8.77 -17.72
N GLY A 97 -4.56 -8.42 -17.85
CA GLY A 97 -4.07 -7.41 -18.79
C GLY A 97 -4.39 -5.96 -18.42
N LYS A 98 -5.33 -5.73 -17.51
CA LYS A 98 -5.67 -4.40 -17.00
C LYS A 98 -4.59 -3.87 -16.06
N LEU A 99 -4.18 -2.63 -16.28
CA LEU A 99 -3.28 -1.85 -15.43
C LEU A 99 -3.99 -0.56 -15.02
N THR A 100 -3.92 -0.23 -13.74
CA THR A 100 -4.33 1.09 -13.24
C THR A 100 -3.09 1.97 -13.19
N ILE A 101 -3.10 3.02 -13.99
CA ILE A 101 -2.02 4.01 -14.09
C ILE A 101 -2.42 5.24 -13.29
N PHE A 102 -1.48 5.78 -12.54
CA PHE A 102 -1.59 7.01 -11.78
C PHE A 102 -0.64 8.05 -12.34
N ALA A 103 -1.12 9.28 -12.48
CA ALA A 103 -0.26 10.43 -12.70
C ALA A 103 -0.43 11.39 -11.53
N SER A 104 0.69 11.83 -10.96
CA SER A 104 0.72 12.67 -9.77
C SER A 104 1.72 13.81 -9.93
N ILE A 105 1.31 15.01 -9.50
CA ILE A 105 2.20 16.14 -9.24
C ILE A 105 2.51 16.10 -7.75
N VAL A 106 3.79 16.19 -7.37
CA VAL A 106 4.25 16.07 -5.99
C VAL A 106 5.24 17.18 -5.70
N GLU A 107 5.03 17.92 -4.62
CA GLU A 107 5.95 18.93 -4.08
C GLU A 107 6.34 20.01 -5.10
N ASP A 108 5.36 20.57 -5.81
CA ASP A 108 5.58 21.75 -6.67
C ASP A 108 5.39 23.05 -5.88
N GLU A 109 6.23 24.06 -6.14
CA GLU A 109 6.16 25.36 -5.44
C GLU A 109 4.92 26.19 -5.80
N ASN A 110 4.26 25.89 -6.92
CA ASN A 110 3.16 26.70 -7.48
C ASN A 110 1.81 25.96 -7.47
N TYR A 111 1.83 24.62 -7.36
CA TYR A 111 0.66 23.78 -7.53
C TYR A 111 0.48 22.77 -6.40
N MET A 112 -0.78 22.52 -6.04
CA MET A 112 -1.12 21.51 -5.04
C MET A 112 -0.85 20.10 -5.54
N ASP A 113 -0.41 19.23 -4.63
CA ASP A 113 -0.31 17.79 -4.86
C ASP A 113 -1.65 17.26 -5.40
N THR A 114 -1.63 16.77 -6.63
CA THR A 114 -2.81 16.24 -7.29
C THR A 114 -2.50 14.90 -7.94
N GLU A 115 -3.41 13.94 -7.79
CA GLU A 115 -3.32 12.62 -8.38
C GLU A 115 -4.57 12.32 -9.22
N THR A 116 -4.37 11.69 -10.37
CA THR A 116 -5.44 11.12 -11.20
C THR A 116 -5.10 9.67 -11.55
N SER A 117 -6.14 8.86 -11.78
CA SER A 117 -5.97 7.45 -12.13
C SER A 117 -6.82 7.07 -13.32
N SER A 118 -6.30 6.20 -14.19
CA SER A 118 -7.05 5.63 -15.30
C SER A 118 -6.63 4.19 -15.59
N GLU A 119 -7.55 3.40 -16.14
CA GLU A 119 -7.33 1.98 -16.45
C GLU A 119 -7.03 1.78 -17.93
N VAL A 120 -6.02 0.96 -18.24
CA VAL A 120 -5.63 0.59 -19.60
C VAL A 120 -5.32 -0.90 -19.70
N ASN A 121 -5.54 -1.50 -20.86
CA ASN A 121 -5.29 -2.93 -21.12
C ASN A 121 -3.93 -3.14 -21.83
N TRP A 122 -2.84 -2.77 -21.15
CA TRP A 122 -1.46 -2.91 -21.66
C TRP A 122 -0.62 -3.92 -20.88
N GLY A 123 -1.17 -4.52 -19.84
CA GLY A 123 -0.47 -5.50 -19.03
C GLY A 123 -0.24 -6.80 -19.80
N THR A 124 0.95 -7.34 -19.68
CA THR A 124 1.24 -8.69 -20.14
C THR A 124 0.49 -9.66 -19.23
N VAL A 125 -0.43 -10.45 -19.82
CA VAL A 125 -1.17 -11.48 -19.08
C VAL A 125 -0.19 -12.57 -18.69
N VAL A 126 0.21 -12.55 -17.41
CA VAL A 126 0.93 -13.69 -16.85
C VAL A 126 -0.12 -14.71 -16.49
N VAL A 127 -0.28 -15.72 -17.35
CA VAL A 127 -1.01 -16.94 -17.00
C VAL A 127 -0.27 -17.50 -15.80
N THR A 128 -0.81 -17.25 -14.62
CA THR A 128 -0.36 -17.94 -13.43
C THR A 128 -0.74 -19.38 -13.70
N ASP A 129 0.24 -20.25 -13.89
CA ASP A 129 -0.01 -21.68 -13.89
C ASP A 129 -0.52 -22.02 -12.49
N ASN A 130 -1.84 -21.89 -12.34
CA ASN A 130 -2.56 -22.02 -11.07
C ASN A 130 -2.56 -23.48 -10.61
N SER A 131 -1.98 -24.39 -11.39
CA SER A 131 -1.85 -25.80 -11.04
C SER A 131 -1.20 -26.01 -9.67
N ASN A 132 -0.28 -25.13 -9.24
CA ASN A 132 0.52 -25.34 -8.03
C ASN A 132 0.44 -24.20 -6.99
N VAL A 133 -0.51 -23.27 -7.07
CA VAL A 133 -0.64 -22.22 -6.04
C VAL A 133 -1.05 -22.82 -4.69
N ASP A 134 -1.90 -23.84 -4.72
CA ASP A 134 -2.25 -24.64 -3.53
C ASP A 134 -1.07 -25.47 -2.99
N GLU A 135 -0.09 -25.78 -3.84
CA GLU A 135 1.12 -26.53 -3.45
C GLU A 135 2.23 -25.63 -2.91
N ARG A 136 2.27 -24.35 -3.34
CA ARG A 136 3.35 -23.40 -2.98
C ARG A 136 3.09 -22.63 -1.70
N SER A 137 1.86 -22.63 -1.20
CA SER A 137 1.54 -21.97 0.06
C SER A 137 1.63 -22.94 1.23
N PHE A 138 2.50 -22.61 2.17
CA PHE A 138 2.67 -23.33 3.43
C PHE A 138 1.38 -23.33 4.30
N SER A 139 0.35 -22.55 3.95
CA SER A 139 -0.91 -22.46 4.70
C SER A 139 -2.18 -22.29 3.83
N ALA A 140 -2.13 -22.47 2.50
CA ALA A 140 -3.34 -22.24 1.68
C ALA A 140 -4.37 -23.36 1.76
N GLY A 141 -3.94 -24.59 2.00
CA GLY A 141 -4.86 -25.70 2.22
C GLY A 141 -5.37 -25.68 3.66
N ARG A 142 -6.67 -25.42 3.85
CA ARG A 142 -7.35 -25.61 5.15
C ARG A 142 -7.12 -27.01 5.73
N ASP A 143 -6.83 -27.98 4.86
CA ASP A 143 -6.67 -29.39 5.17
C ASP A 143 -5.21 -29.87 5.18
N ARG A 144 -4.22 -28.97 5.07
CA ARG A 144 -2.79 -29.31 5.00
C ARG A 144 -1.95 -28.55 6.04
N ALA A 145 -2.31 -28.69 7.31
CA ALA A 145 -1.42 -28.23 8.38
C ALA A 145 -0.11 -29.06 8.35
N PRO A 146 1.08 -28.43 8.38
CA PRO A 146 2.33 -29.17 8.39
C PRO A 146 2.41 -30.14 9.58
N ILE A 147 2.83 -31.38 9.30
CA ILE A 147 2.81 -32.51 10.26
C ILE A 147 3.56 -32.16 11.56
N TYR A 148 4.62 -31.35 11.47
CA TYR A 148 5.39 -30.90 12.63
C TYR A 148 4.55 -30.12 13.64
N PHE A 149 3.62 -29.26 13.19
CA PHE A 149 2.74 -28.51 14.10
C PHE A 149 1.77 -29.45 14.82
N ILE A 150 1.22 -30.44 14.11
CA ILE A 150 0.33 -31.45 14.69
C ILE A 150 1.09 -32.30 15.71
N ALA A 151 2.29 -32.76 15.36
CA ALA A 151 3.12 -33.57 16.25
C ALA A 151 3.50 -32.82 17.55
N ILE A 152 3.97 -31.57 17.42
CA ILE A 152 4.36 -30.75 18.58
C ILE A 152 3.16 -30.47 19.49
N SER A 153 2.01 -30.12 18.92
CA SER A 153 0.81 -29.85 19.72
C SER A 153 0.29 -31.09 20.45
N LEU A 154 0.31 -32.27 19.80
CA LEU A 154 -0.02 -33.53 20.45
C LEU A 154 0.98 -33.93 21.55
N ILE A 155 2.28 -33.69 21.36
CA ILE A 155 3.31 -33.94 22.37
C ILE A 155 3.07 -33.07 23.62
N ILE A 156 2.82 -31.78 23.44
CA ILE A 156 2.54 -30.86 24.55
C ILE A 156 1.28 -31.30 25.31
N LEU A 157 0.21 -31.65 24.59
CA LEU A 157 -1.02 -32.17 25.20
C LEU A 157 -0.74 -33.46 25.98
N GLY A 158 0.04 -34.38 25.40
CA GLY A 158 0.42 -35.64 26.02
C GLY A 158 1.25 -35.46 27.30
N LEU A 159 2.15 -34.48 27.35
CA LEU A 159 2.93 -34.16 28.55
C LEU A 159 2.03 -33.62 29.67
N ILE A 160 1.10 -32.73 29.34
CA ILE A 160 0.14 -32.19 30.32
C ILE A 160 -0.74 -33.32 30.87
N TRP A 161 -1.35 -34.13 30.02
CA TRP A 161 -2.17 -35.27 30.47
C TRP A 161 -1.36 -36.32 31.22
N GLY A 162 -0.14 -36.59 30.79
CA GLY A 162 0.78 -37.53 31.45
C GLY A 162 1.12 -37.09 32.87
N THR A 163 1.41 -35.80 33.09
CA THR A 163 1.69 -35.28 34.44
C THR A 163 0.45 -35.36 35.35
N LEU A 164 -0.74 -35.07 34.84
CA LEU A 164 -1.99 -35.21 35.60
C LEU A 164 -2.26 -36.67 35.98
N LEU A 165 -2.11 -37.60 35.04
CA LEU A 165 -2.29 -39.04 35.29
C LEU A 165 -1.28 -39.53 36.33
N PHE A 166 -0.02 -39.11 36.23
CA PHE A 166 1.03 -39.47 37.18
C PHE A 166 0.71 -39.00 38.60
N ALA A 167 0.22 -37.77 38.76
CA ALA A 167 -0.20 -37.25 40.07
C ALA A 167 -1.35 -38.08 40.67
N VAL A 168 -2.36 -38.43 39.87
CA VAL A 168 -3.49 -39.25 40.31
C VAL A 168 -3.02 -40.66 40.73
N LEU A 169 -2.15 -41.30 39.96
CA LEU A 169 -1.59 -42.61 40.30
C LEU A 169 -0.79 -42.60 41.60
N GLN A 170 -0.04 -41.52 41.86
CA GLN A 170 0.68 -41.37 43.14
C GLN A 170 -0.28 -41.31 44.33
N VAL A 171 -1.37 -40.54 44.22
CA VAL A 171 -2.39 -40.46 45.29
C VAL A 171 -3.00 -41.84 45.58
N PHE A 172 -3.33 -42.61 44.54
CA PHE A 172 -3.83 -43.98 44.72
C PHE A 172 -2.79 -44.92 45.35
N LYS A 173 -1.52 -44.79 44.95
CA LYS A 173 -0.42 -45.59 45.52
C LYS A 173 -0.23 -45.29 47.02
N ILE A 174 -0.25 -44.01 47.41
CA ILE A 174 -0.16 -43.58 48.81
C ILE A 174 -1.34 -44.13 49.61
N LYS A 175 -2.57 -43.99 49.10
CA LYS A 175 -3.77 -44.52 49.77
C LYS A 175 -3.70 -46.04 49.98
N LYS A 176 -3.18 -46.79 49.01
CA LYS A 176 -2.99 -48.25 49.12
C LYS A 176 -1.93 -48.61 50.16
N LEU A 177 -0.82 -47.87 50.23
CA LEU A 177 0.25 -48.11 51.20
C LEU A 177 -0.20 -47.77 52.63
N GLY A 178 -0.92 -46.67 52.83
CA GLY A 178 -1.46 -46.31 54.16
C GLY A 178 -2.44 -47.35 54.71
N LYS A 179 -3.33 -47.89 53.87
CA LYS A 179 -4.30 -48.92 54.27
C LYS A 179 -3.64 -50.25 54.71
N ILE A 180 -2.47 -50.59 54.17
CA ILE A 180 -1.73 -51.80 54.55
C ILE A 180 -1.09 -51.63 55.94
N GLN A 181 -0.73 -50.40 56.31
CA GLN A 181 -0.08 -50.08 57.56
C GLN A 181 -1.05 -50.13 58.75
N GLU A 182 -2.28 -49.62 58.59
CA GLU A 182 -3.37 -49.73 59.59
C GLU A 182 -3.81 -51.18 59.87
N ILE A 183 -3.62 -52.12 58.94
CA ILE A 183 -3.97 -53.55 59.15
C ILE A 183 -2.88 -54.27 59.97
N LYS A 184 -1.68 -53.68 60.06
CA LYS A 184 -0.50 -54.31 60.66
C LYS A 184 -0.24 -53.87 62.11
N GLU A 185 -0.84 -52.76 62.55
CA GLU A 185 -0.97 -52.36 63.96
C GLU A 185 -2.23 -52.95 64.58
#